data_AF-A0A9D1DQS6-F1
#
_entry.id   AF-A0A9D1DQS6-F1
#
_cell.length_a   1.000
_cell.length_b   1.000
_cell.length_c   1.000
_cell.angle_alpha   90.00
_cell.angle_beta   90.00
_cell.angle_gamma   90.00
#
_symmetry.space_group_name_H-M   'P 1'
#
loop_
_entity.id
_entity.type
_entity.pdbx_description
1 polymer ?
#
loop_
_entity_poly.entity_id
_entity_poly.type
_entity_poly.pdbx_seq_one_letter_code
_entity_poly.pdbx_strand_id
1 'polypeptide(L)'
;MANITLYKIDCFESNDEKEIGIFYSLLPWNEEPGRSFDDDGGREYVLPNGYEVDSVDGDPRITGESGICSIQEYNGLPVLIDPVKKQAILLERVKKIQQVREAAGMTRAELAQLLEISQKELFELENCEREAGTRLLSQIARHLSCDIMDLI
;
A
#
# COMPACT_ATOMS: atom_id res chain seq x y z
N MET A 1 -4.82 -15.00 -2.11
CA MET A 1 -4.35 -13.67 -2.53
C MET A 1 -3.08 -13.38 -1.75
N ALA A 2 -2.01 -13.05 -2.45
CA ALA A 2 -0.76 -12.62 -1.83
C ALA A 2 -0.79 -11.10 -1.61
N ASN A 3 0.08 -10.60 -0.75
CA ASN A 3 0.30 -9.17 -0.57
C ASN A 3 1.67 -8.81 -1.14
N ILE A 4 1.82 -7.56 -1.57
CA ILE A 4 3.10 -6.98 -1.97
C ILE A 4 3.29 -5.64 -1.28
N THR A 5 4.53 -5.33 -0.90
CA THR A 5 4.87 -4.00 -0.42
C THR A 5 5.28 -3.14 -1.61
N LEU A 6 4.63 -1.99 -1.77
CA LEU A 6 5.04 -0.97 -2.71
C LEU A 6 5.38 0.32 -1.96
N TYR A 7 6.45 0.97 -2.40
CA TYR A 7 6.91 2.26 -1.92
C TYR A 7 6.42 3.31 -2.89
N LYS A 8 5.65 4.27 -2.39
CA LYS A 8 5.31 5.47 -3.16
C LYS A 8 6.49 6.43 -3.02
N ILE A 9 7.14 6.74 -4.13
CA ILE A 9 8.31 7.62 -4.18
C ILE A 9 7.91 8.90 -4.89
N ASP A 10 8.23 10.05 -4.29
CA ASP A 10 8.04 11.38 -4.86
C ASP A 10 9.41 12.00 -5.15
N CYS A 11 9.74 12.12 -6.44
CA CYS A 11 10.92 12.83 -6.90
C CYS A 11 10.60 14.29 -7.15
N PHE A 12 11.33 15.17 -6.48
CA PHE A 12 11.23 16.62 -6.69
C PHE A 12 12.48 17.24 -7.29
N GLU A 13 13.60 16.51 -7.36
CA GLU A 13 14.83 16.97 -8.03
C GLU A 13 15.59 15.82 -8.69
N SER A 14 15.84 15.92 -10.00
CA SER A 14 16.75 15.05 -10.75
C SER A 14 17.34 15.80 -11.96
N ASN A 15 18.49 15.32 -12.46
CA ASN A 15 19.10 15.79 -13.70
C ASN A 15 18.32 15.36 -14.97
N ASP A 16 17.47 14.34 -14.87
CA ASP A 16 16.53 13.96 -15.93
C ASP A 16 15.10 14.34 -15.51
N GLU A 17 14.51 15.30 -16.22
CA GLU A 17 13.14 15.78 -15.95
C GLU A 17 12.08 14.67 -16.00
N LYS A 18 12.36 13.55 -16.68
CA LYS A 18 11.44 12.40 -16.75
C LYS A 18 11.34 11.61 -15.46
N GLU A 19 12.29 11.79 -14.55
CA GLU A 19 12.33 11.12 -13.26
C GLU A 19 11.60 11.91 -12.18
N ILE A 20 11.29 13.19 -12.44
CA ILE A 20 10.52 14.06 -11.55
C ILE A 20 9.05 13.63 -11.56
N GLY A 21 8.47 13.47 -10.38
CA GLY A 21 7.09 13.05 -10.18
C GLY A 21 6.96 11.83 -9.26
N ILE A 22 5.76 11.25 -9.25
CA ILE A 22 5.40 10.15 -8.37
C ILE A 22 5.53 8.81 -9.11
N PHE A 23 6.15 7.84 -8.47
CA PHE A 23 6.23 6.47 -8.95
C PHE A 23 6.11 5.47 -7.81
N TYR A 24 5.97 4.21 -8.18
CA TYR A 24 5.85 3.10 -7.25
C TYR A 24 6.95 2.07 -7.50
N SER A 25 7.56 1.58 -6.41
CA SER A 25 8.68 0.64 -6.45
C SER A 25 8.43 -0.55 -5.53
N LEU A 26 9.01 -1.70 -5.85
CA LEU A 26 9.05 -2.90 -4.99
C LEU A 26 10.16 -2.82 -3.92
N LEU A 27 11.07 -1.85 -4.06
CA LEU A 27 12.16 -1.61 -3.13
C LEU A 27 12.04 -0.20 -2.54
N PRO A 28 12.44 -0.03 -1.27
CA PRO A 28 12.60 1.31 -0.70
C PRO A 28 13.63 2.07 -1.52
N TRP A 29 13.50 3.39 -1.54
CA TRP A 29 14.50 4.20 -2.21
C TRP A 29 15.78 4.27 -1.37
N ASN A 30 16.94 4.27 -2.03
CA ASN A 30 18.23 4.51 -1.41
C ASN A 30 18.79 5.84 -1.91
N GLU A 31 19.38 6.65 -1.03
CA GLU A 31 19.95 7.95 -1.41
C GLU A 31 20.95 7.80 -2.57
N GLU A 32 20.74 8.62 -3.61
CA GLU A 32 21.62 8.72 -4.77
C GLU A 32 22.08 10.16 -4.97
N PRO A 33 23.36 10.42 -5.31
CA PRO A 33 23.84 11.78 -5.56
C PRO A 33 23.12 12.48 -6.71
N GLY A 34 22.73 13.75 -6.51
CA GLY A 34 22.10 14.59 -7.54
C GLY A 34 20.61 14.35 -7.71
N ARG A 35 19.98 13.80 -6.67
CA ARG A 35 18.60 13.33 -6.64
C ARG A 35 17.98 13.63 -5.27
N SER A 36 16.84 14.33 -5.23
CA SER A 36 16.09 14.64 -4.00
C SER A 36 14.67 14.05 -4.04
N PHE A 37 14.36 13.18 -3.09
CA PHE A 37 13.17 12.30 -3.09
C PHE A 37 12.70 12.01 -1.65
N ASP A 38 11.42 11.67 -1.50
CA ASP A 38 10.83 11.08 -0.30
C ASP A 38 10.10 9.77 -0.66
N ASP A 39 10.09 8.78 0.24
CA ASP A 39 9.21 7.61 0.14
C ASP A 39 8.26 7.50 1.34
N ASP A 40 7.14 6.79 1.15
CA ASP A 40 6.09 6.65 2.17
C ASP A 40 6.36 5.59 3.25
N GLY A 41 7.56 4.98 3.25
CA GLY A 41 7.95 3.86 4.10
C GLY A 41 7.39 2.51 3.66
N GLY A 42 6.70 2.46 2.52
CA GLY A 42 6.10 1.24 1.97
C GLY A 42 4.71 0.95 2.54
N ARG A 43 3.80 0.53 1.68
CA ARG A 43 2.45 0.07 2.04
C ARG A 43 2.15 -1.26 1.37
N GLU A 44 1.37 -2.09 2.06
CA GLU A 44 0.93 -3.37 1.49
C GLU A 44 -0.28 -3.18 0.56
N TYR A 45 -0.19 -3.83 -0.60
CA TYR A 45 -1.23 -3.91 -1.62
C TYR A 45 -1.59 -5.36 -1.90
N VAL A 46 -2.84 -5.60 -2.26
CA VAL A 46 -3.32 -6.92 -2.65
C VAL A 46 -2.80 -7.25 -4.05
N LEU A 47 -2.02 -8.32 -4.17
CA LEU A 47 -1.61 -8.85 -5.46
C LEU A 47 -2.73 -9.74 -6.03
N PRO A 48 -3.24 -9.46 -7.24
CA PRO A 48 -4.30 -10.27 -7.84
C PRO A 48 -3.85 -11.73 -8.05
N ASN A 49 -4.80 -12.67 -8.03
CA ASN A 49 -4.49 -14.08 -8.26
C ASN A 49 -3.88 -14.29 -9.65
N GLY A 50 -2.88 -15.17 -9.74
CA GLY A 50 -2.15 -15.44 -10.99
C GLY A 50 -0.96 -14.50 -11.25
N TYR A 51 -0.63 -13.66 -10.27
CA TYR A 51 0.58 -12.86 -10.23
C TYR A 51 1.41 -13.21 -8.99
N GLU A 52 2.72 -13.16 -9.12
CA GLU A 52 3.69 -13.47 -8.07
C GLU A 52 4.84 -12.44 -8.11
N VAL A 53 5.61 -12.36 -7.02
CA VAL A 53 6.85 -11.59 -6.99
C VAL A 53 8.01 -12.57 -7.01
N ASP A 54 8.80 -12.48 -8.07
CA ASP A 54 10.04 -13.21 -8.21
C ASP A 54 11.23 -12.29 -7.94
N SER A 55 12.36 -12.88 -7.56
CA SER A 55 13.65 -12.18 -7.50
C SER A 55 14.56 -12.72 -8.59
N VAL A 56 15.01 -11.84 -9.48
CA VAL A 56 16.00 -12.16 -10.52
C VAL A 56 17.23 -11.32 -10.26
N ASP A 57 18.36 -11.98 -9.97
CA ASP A 57 19.63 -11.34 -9.62
C ASP A 57 19.55 -10.36 -8.42
N GLY A 58 18.59 -10.58 -7.52
CA GLY A 58 18.36 -9.73 -6.35
C GLY A 58 17.30 -8.64 -6.56
N ASP A 59 16.88 -8.40 -7.80
CA ASP A 59 15.87 -7.39 -8.13
C ASP A 59 14.47 -8.02 -8.10
N PRO A 60 13.54 -7.51 -7.27
CA PRO A 60 12.17 -8.00 -7.26
C PRO A 60 11.43 -7.56 -8.52
N ARG A 61 10.67 -8.48 -9.10
CA ARG A 61 9.82 -8.25 -10.28
C ARG A 61 8.49 -8.95 -10.09
N ILE A 62 7.42 -8.31 -10.56
CA ILE A 62 6.12 -8.98 -10.62
C ILE A 62 6.04 -9.78 -11.91
N THR A 63 5.67 -11.04 -11.80
CA THR A 63 5.43 -11.94 -12.92
C THR A 63 3.96 -12.36 -12.91
N GLY A 64 3.37 -12.46 -14.09
CA GLY A 64 2.12 -13.17 -14.30
C GLY A 64 2.37 -14.45 -15.09
N GLU A 65 1.32 -15.25 -15.29
CA GLU A 65 1.37 -16.49 -16.11
C GLU A 65 2.03 -16.29 -17.48
N SER A 66 1.95 -15.08 -18.03
CA SER A 66 2.34 -14.76 -19.39
C SER A 66 3.67 -13.99 -19.51
N GLY A 67 4.32 -13.64 -18.40
CA GLY A 67 5.61 -12.93 -18.41
C GLY A 67 5.74 -11.84 -17.35
N ILE A 68 6.71 -10.94 -17.55
CA ILE A 68 7.02 -9.85 -16.61
C ILE A 68 5.97 -8.74 -16.71
N CYS A 69 5.51 -8.28 -15.56
CA CYS A 69 4.61 -7.15 -15.39
C CYS A 69 5.38 -5.94 -14.84
N SER A 70 4.78 -4.75 -14.96
CA SER A 70 5.33 -3.51 -14.39
C SER A 70 4.29 -2.81 -13.52
N ILE A 71 4.76 -1.96 -12.60
CA ILE A 71 3.90 -1.03 -11.89
C ILE A 71 4.04 0.34 -12.53
N GLN A 72 2.91 1.02 -12.72
CA GLN A 72 2.84 2.42 -13.13
C GLN A 72 1.97 3.21 -12.15
N GLU A 73 2.16 4.52 -12.13
CA GLU A 73 1.32 5.45 -11.40
C GLU A 73 0.13 5.90 -12.27
N TYR A 74 -1.05 5.99 -11.65
CA TYR A 74 -2.21 6.62 -12.25
C TYR A 74 -3.09 7.27 -11.18
N ASN A 75 -3.22 8.60 -11.21
CA ASN A 75 -4.02 9.41 -10.27
C ASN A 75 -3.66 9.17 -8.79
N GLY A 76 -2.37 9.06 -8.50
CA GLY A 76 -1.78 8.81 -7.20
C GLY A 76 -1.84 7.36 -6.77
N LEU A 77 -2.25 6.41 -7.62
CA LEU A 77 -2.46 5.00 -7.25
C LEU A 77 -1.58 4.06 -8.09
N PRO A 78 -1.15 2.92 -7.53
CA PRO A 78 -0.37 1.93 -8.26
C PRO A 78 -1.25 1.07 -9.16
N VAL A 79 -0.83 0.93 -10.41
CA VAL A 79 -1.49 0.10 -11.42
C VAL A 79 -0.52 -0.95 -11.92
N LEU A 80 -0.90 -2.22 -11.79
CA LEU A 80 -0.19 -3.36 -12.38
C LEU A 80 -0.51 -3.45 -13.87
N ILE A 81 0.53 -3.41 -14.69
CA ILE A 81 0.45 -3.51 -16.15
C ILE A 81 0.91 -4.89 -16.57
N ASP A 82 -0.01 -5.64 -17.16
CA ASP A 82 0.26 -6.91 -17.83
C ASP A 82 0.22 -6.68 -19.35
N PRO A 83 1.39 -6.54 -20.01
CA PRO A 83 1.42 -6.23 -21.43
C PRO A 83 0.94 -7.40 -22.30
N VAL A 84 1.04 -8.64 -21.81
CA VAL A 84 0.70 -9.83 -22.59
C VAL A 84 -0.81 -10.07 -22.55
N LYS A 85 -1.44 -9.92 -21.37
CA LYS A 85 -2.90 -9.94 -21.23
C LYS A 85 -3.56 -8.63 -21.67
N LYS A 86 -2.78 -7.57 -21.91
CA LYS A 86 -3.24 -6.20 -22.22
C LYS A 86 -4.17 -5.67 -21.14
N GLN A 87 -3.77 -5.85 -19.88
CA GLN A 87 -4.53 -5.43 -18.71
C GLN A 87 -3.78 -4.36 -17.93
N ALA A 88 -4.56 -3.44 -17.35
CA ALA A 88 -4.13 -2.47 -16.37
C ALA A 88 -5.03 -2.66 -15.14
N ILE A 89 -4.45 -3.12 -14.03
CA ILE A 89 -5.18 -3.51 -12.83
C ILE A 89 -4.80 -2.54 -11.72
N LEU A 90 -5.77 -1.77 -11.23
CA LEU A 90 -5.59 -0.92 -10.06
C LEU A 90 -5.37 -1.80 -8.83
N LEU A 91 -4.27 -1.57 -8.10
CA LEU A 91 -3.97 -2.33 -6.89
C LEU A 91 -4.63 -1.67 -5.68
N GLU A 92 -5.35 -2.46 -4.90
CA GLU A 92 -5.98 -2.01 -3.66
C GLU A 92 -5.05 -2.19 -2.47
N ARG A 93 -5.02 -1.22 -1.55
CA ARG A 93 -4.31 -1.36 -0.28
C ARG A 93 -4.93 -2.44 0.59
N VAL A 94 -4.09 -3.14 1.34
CA VAL A 94 -4.56 -4.11 2.34
C VAL A 94 -5.27 -3.35 3.46
N LYS A 95 -6.55 -3.69 3.67
CA LYS A 95 -7.42 -3.06 4.68
C LYS A 95 -7.16 -3.63 6.07
N LYS A 96 -5.95 -3.41 6.61
CA LYS A 96 -5.47 -4.03 7.85
C LYS A 96 -6.38 -3.77 9.05
N ILE A 97 -6.80 -2.53 9.27
CA ILE A 97 -7.72 -2.18 10.37
C ILE A 97 -9.02 -2.97 10.27
N GLN A 98 -9.58 -3.11 9.06
CA GLN A 98 -10.80 -3.90 8.83
C GLN A 98 -10.57 -5.37 9.17
N GLN A 99 -9.49 -5.97 8.66
CA GLN A 99 -9.16 -7.38 8.85
C GLN A 99 -8.95 -7.71 10.32
N VAL A 100 -8.18 -6.89 11.06
CA VAL A 100 -7.94 -7.09 12.49
C VAL A 100 -9.24 -6.92 13.28
N ARG A 101 -10.07 -5.93 12.95
CA ARG A 101 -11.39 -5.73 13.59
C ARG A 101 -12.29 -6.95 13.41
N GLU A 102 -12.36 -7.48 12.18
CA GLU A 102 -13.20 -8.65 11.86
C GLU A 102 -12.66 -9.92 12.53
N ALA A 103 -11.35 -10.10 12.59
CA ALA A 103 -10.71 -11.20 13.30
C ALA A 103 -10.99 -11.14 14.82
N ALA A 104 -11.09 -9.94 15.38
CA ALA A 104 -11.51 -9.72 16.77
C ALA A 104 -13.03 -9.90 16.99
N GLY A 105 -13.80 -10.20 15.94
CA GLY A 105 -15.24 -10.41 16.01
C GLY A 105 -16.05 -9.13 16.26
N MET A 106 -15.46 -7.96 16.04
CA MET A 106 -16.07 -6.67 16.33
C MET A 106 -16.73 -6.07 15.08
N THR A 107 -17.92 -5.48 15.22
CA THR A 107 -18.55 -4.72 14.15
C THR A 107 -17.92 -3.34 14.01
N ARG A 108 -18.05 -2.72 12.83
CA ARG A 108 -17.61 -1.33 12.63
C ARG A 108 -18.30 -0.37 13.61
N ALA A 109 -19.57 -0.59 13.92
CA ALA A 109 -20.32 0.24 14.86
C ALA A 109 -19.73 0.20 16.27
N GLU A 110 -19.37 -0.99 16.76
CA GLU A 110 -18.78 -1.17 18.09
C GLU A 110 -17.40 -0.50 18.18
N LEU A 111 -16.52 -0.72 17.19
CA LEU A 111 -15.20 -0.09 17.20
C LEU A 111 -15.29 1.44 17.10
N ALA A 112 -16.17 1.95 16.23
CA ALA A 112 -16.37 3.40 16.09
C ALA A 112 -16.85 4.02 17.40
N GLN A 113 -17.77 3.35 18.11
CA GLN A 113 -18.24 3.79 19.42
C GLN A 113 -17.11 3.81 20.47
N LEU A 114 -16.25 2.80 20.52
CA LEU A 114 -15.09 2.75 21.43
C LEU A 114 -14.06 3.84 21.16
N LEU A 115 -13.89 4.21 19.89
CA LEU A 115 -12.98 5.26 19.44
C LEU A 115 -13.58 6.67 19.51
N GLU A 116 -14.88 6.78 19.84
CA GLU A 116 -15.64 8.04 19.84
C GLU A 116 -15.64 8.76 18.48
N ILE A 117 -15.61 8.00 17.38
CA ILE A 117 -15.69 8.51 16.01
C ILE A 117 -16.96 8.02 15.31
N SER A 118 -17.28 8.63 14.17
CA SER A 118 -18.42 8.16 13.36
C SER A 118 -18.11 6.84 12.64
N GLN A 119 -19.14 6.04 12.35
CA GLN A 119 -18.99 4.84 11.52
C GLN A 119 -18.45 5.16 10.11
N LYS A 120 -18.77 6.36 9.58
CA LYS A 120 -18.25 6.86 8.30
C LYS A 120 -16.75 7.11 8.38
N GLU A 121 -16.29 7.76 9.44
CA GLU A 121 -14.87 8.02 9.64
C GLU A 121 -14.09 6.72 9.81
N LEU A 122 -14.60 5.77 10.59
CA LEU A 122 -13.97 4.45 10.66
C LEU A 122 -13.98 3.72 9.31
N PHE A 123 -15.04 3.85 8.51
CA PHE A 123 -15.08 3.30 7.16
C PHE A 123 -13.99 3.90 6.26
N GLU A 124 -13.80 5.22 6.28
CA GLU A 124 -12.78 5.91 5.48
C GLU A 124 -11.36 5.45 5.87
N LEU A 125 -11.12 5.25 7.17
CA LEU A 125 -9.85 4.71 7.69
C LEU A 125 -9.64 3.24 7.28
N GLU A 126 -10.68 2.40 7.40
CA GLU A 126 -10.64 0.98 6.99
C GLU A 126 -10.40 0.80 5.49
N ASN A 127 -10.87 1.73 4.65
CA ASN A 127 -10.68 1.69 3.21
C ASN A 127 -9.43 2.44 2.73
N CYS A 128 -8.59 2.92 3.65
CA CYS A 128 -7.39 3.71 3.33
C CYS A 128 -7.68 5.00 2.53
N GLU A 129 -8.91 5.53 2.63
CA GLU A 129 -9.29 6.82 2.05
C GLU A 129 -8.75 7.99 2.89
N ARG A 130 -8.47 7.70 4.16
CA ARG A 130 -7.87 8.62 5.11
C ARG A 130 -6.80 7.91 5.93
N GLU A 131 -5.67 8.59 6.14
CA GLU A 131 -4.62 8.09 7.03
C GLU A 131 -4.98 8.31 8.50
N ALA A 132 -4.75 7.27 9.31
CA ALA A 132 -4.91 7.35 10.75
C ALA A 132 -3.64 7.93 11.38
N GLY A 133 -3.79 8.98 12.19
CA GLY A 133 -2.66 9.46 13.00
C GLY A 133 -2.24 8.43 14.06
N THR A 134 -0.98 8.46 14.49
CA THR A 134 -0.39 7.50 15.45
C THR A 134 -1.21 7.34 16.73
N ARG A 135 -1.81 8.42 17.24
CA ARG A 135 -2.70 8.38 18.42
C ARG A 135 -3.91 7.48 18.19
N LEU A 136 -4.58 7.63 17.04
CA LEU A 136 -5.76 6.85 16.70
C LEU A 136 -5.40 5.39 16.44
N LEU A 137 -4.31 5.13 15.72
CA LEU A 137 -3.77 3.78 15.53
C LEU A 137 -3.47 3.09 16.87
N SER A 138 -2.86 3.80 17.82
CA SER A 138 -2.60 3.27 19.17
C SER A 138 -3.88 2.93 19.92
N GLN A 139 -4.95 3.73 19.75
CA GLN A 139 -6.25 3.44 20.34
C GLN A 139 -6.87 2.19 19.70
N ILE A 140 -6.86 2.10 18.37
CA ILE A 140 -7.36 0.93 17.62
C ILE A 140 -6.64 -0.33 18.10
N ALA A 141 -5.30 -0.33 18.10
CA ALA A 141 -4.49 -1.48 18.49
C ALA A 141 -4.84 -1.96 19.90
N ARG A 142 -4.99 -1.03 20.85
CA ARG A 142 -5.39 -1.35 22.23
C ARG A 142 -6.80 -1.94 22.32
N HIS A 143 -7.77 -1.43 21.58
CA HIS A 143 -9.15 -1.96 21.61
C HIS A 143 -9.26 -3.32 20.91
N LEU A 144 -8.44 -3.58 19.90
CA LEU A 144 -8.39 -4.83 19.16
C LEU A 144 -7.37 -5.84 19.72
N SER A 145 -6.60 -5.46 20.74
CA SER A 145 -5.55 -6.28 21.37
C SER A 145 -4.50 -6.79 20.37
N CYS A 146 -4.05 -5.91 19.46
CA CYS A 146 -2.98 -6.19 18.49
C CYS A 146 -1.80 -5.22 18.65
N ASP A 147 -0.71 -5.45 17.92
CA ASP A 147 0.38 -4.49 17.80
C ASP A 147 -0.03 -3.35 16.85
N ILE A 148 0.57 -2.16 17.01
CA ILE A 148 0.34 -1.05 16.09
C ILE A 148 0.87 -1.37 14.68
N MET A 149 1.93 -2.18 14.58
CA MET A 149 2.51 -2.65 13.33
C MET A 149 1.55 -3.55 12.53
N ASP A 150 0.59 -4.19 13.19
CA ASP A 150 -0.44 -5.00 12.54
C ASP A 150 -1.48 -4.15 11.79
N LEU A 151 -1.45 -2.81 11.96
CA LEU A 151 -2.43 -1.87 11.41
C LEU A 151 -1.91 -1.00 10.27
N ILE A 152 -0.60 -0.99 10.01
CA ILE A 152 0.06 -0.08 9.05
C ILE A 152 0.57 -0.78 7.80
#